data_AF-A0AAU3E6M4-F1
#
_entry.id   AF-A0AAU3E6M4-F1
#
_cell.length_a   1.000
_cell.length_b   1.000
_cell.length_c   1.000
_cell.angle_alpha   90.00
_cell.angle_beta   90.00
_cell.angle_gamma   90.00
#
_symmetry.space_group_name_H-M   'P 1'
#
loop_
_entity.id
_entity.type
_entity.pdbx_description
1 polymer ?
#
loop_
_entity_poly.entity_id
_entity_poly.type
_entity_poly.pdbx_seq_one_letter_code
_entity_poly.pdbx_strand_id
1 'polypeptide(L)'
;MDASSGEQVRHRLSRAGNRQINRVLHIMATVQLRNPTGGRAYFDRKKAAGKTSMEAMRALKRRLSDIVYRQMIDDATMATATGPGGQRETTTNNS
;
A
#
# COMPACT_ATOMS: atom_id res chain seq x y z
N MET A 1 10.29 32.10 -13.11
CA MET A 1 10.47 31.44 -11.82
C MET A 1 9.12 30.92 -11.42
N ASP A 2 8.83 29.64 -11.64
CA ASP A 2 7.66 28.97 -11.06
C ASP A 2 8.04 27.52 -10.81
N ALA A 3 8.77 27.30 -9.70
CA ALA A 3 9.02 25.97 -9.19
C ALA A 3 7.81 25.58 -8.34
N SER A 4 6.85 24.86 -8.93
CA SER A 4 5.82 24.16 -8.16
C SER A 4 6.50 23.04 -7.36
N SER A 5 7.00 23.41 -6.18
CA SER A 5 7.47 22.48 -5.14
C SER A 5 6.26 21.91 -4.42
N GLY A 6 5.42 21.16 -5.13
CA GLY A 6 4.31 20.42 -4.56
C GLY A 6 4.82 19.22 -3.77
N GLU A 7 5.00 19.42 -2.46
CA GLU A 7 4.96 18.45 -1.36
C GLU A 7 5.06 16.97 -1.79
N GLN A 8 6.29 16.47 -2.01
CA GLN A 8 6.50 15.03 -2.01
C GLN A 8 6.38 14.53 -0.57
N VAL A 9 5.15 14.17 -0.16
CA VAL A 9 4.90 13.41 1.06
C VAL A 9 5.61 12.07 0.93
N ARG A 10 6.91 12.05 1.27
CA ARG A 10 7.67 10.82 1.44
C ARG A 10 7.03 10.08 2.59
N HIS A 11 6.12 9.16 2.25
CA HIS A 11 5.51 8.22 3.17
C HIS A 11 6.60 7.23 3.62
N ARG A 12 7.49 7.68 4.51
CA ARG A 12 8.57 6.86 5.05
C ARG A 12 7.92 5.74 5.84
N LEU A 13 8.05 4.51 5.33
CA LEU A 13 7.84 3.30 6.11
C LEU A 13 8.83 3.34 7.27
N SER A 14 8.41 3.89 8.41
CA SER A 14 9.24 3.97 9.59
C SER A 14 9.58 2.54 10.00
N ARG A 15 10.87 2.20 9.97
CA ARG A 15 11.37 0.86 10.35
C ARG A 15 11.14 0.57 11.84
N ALA A 16 10.95 1.61 12.64
CA ALA A 16 10.50 1.56 14.04
C ALA A 16 8.96 1.74 14.17
N GLY A 17 8.27 2.14 13.10
CA GLY A 17 6.90 2.61 13.11
C GLY A 17 5.85 1.59 12.70
N ASN A 18 4.60 2.04 12.85
CA ASN A 18 3.34 1.31 12.81
C ASN A 18 3.47 -0.23 12.96
N ARG A 19 3.61 -0.66 14.23
CA ARG A 19 3.68 -2.09 14.60
C ARG A 19 2.50 -2.90 14.09
N GLN A 20 1.33 -2.27 13.94
CA GLN A 20 0.14 -2.92 13.42
C GLN A 20 0.33 -3.34 11.96
N ILE A 21 0.78 -2.43 11.09
CA ILE A 21 1.05 -2.75 9.67
C ILE A 21 2.11 -3.85 9.57
N ASN A 22 3.21 -3.73 10.31
CA ASN A 22 4.26 -4.75 10.30
C ASN A 22 3.76 -6.12 10.77
N ARG A 23 2.88 -6.16 11.78
CA ARG A 23 2.24 -7.39 12.25
C ARG A 23 1.31 -7.96 11.18
N VAL A 24 0.48 -7.15 10.54
CA VAL A 24 -0.44 -7.58 9.47
C VAL A 24 0.35 -8.16 8.30
N LEU A 25 1.39 -7.47 7.82
CA LEU A 25 2.27 -7.97 6.76
C LEU A 25 2.94 -9.30 7.13
N HIS A 26 3.31 -9.47 8.41
CA HIS A 26 3.82 -10.75 8.90
C HIS A 26 2.75 -11.84 8.82
N ILE A 27 1.54 -11.59 9.33
CA ILE A 27 0.43 -12.56 9.32
C ILE A 27 0.09 -12.96 7.88
N MET A 28 -0.07 -11.99 6.98
CA MET A 28 -0.36 -12.24 5.56
C MET A 28 0.71 -13.15 4.92
N ALA A 29 1.99 -12.86 5.15
CA ALA A 29 3.08 -13.68 4.62
C ALA A 29 3.02 -15.12 5.16
N THR A 30 2.80 -15.28 6.47
CA THR A 30 2.68 -16.61 7.11
C THR A 30 1.49 -17.40 6.56
N VAL A 31 0.33 -16.76 6.39
CA VAL A 31 -0.86 -17.40 5.80
C VAL A 31 -0.61 -17.80 4.35
N GLN A 32 0.06 -16.95 3.56
CA GLN A 32 0.40 -17.28 2.18
C GLN A 32 1.37 -18.45 2.06
N LEU A 33 2.29 -18.64 3.01
CA LEU A 33 3.22 -19.77 3.01
C LEU A 33 2.56 -21.09 3.43
N ARG A 34 1.55 -21.04 4.30
CA ARG A 34 0.80 -22.21 4.77
C ARG A 34 -0.11 -22.83 3.72
N ASN A 35 -0.51 -22.04 2.72
CA ASN A 35 -1.48 -22.43 1.69
C ASN A 35 -0.84 -22.41 0.29
N PRO A 36 -1.43 -23.13 -0.70
CA PRO A 36 -0.99 -23.05 -2.09
C PRO A 36 -1.39 -21.71 -2.71
N THR A 37 -0.56 -20.68 -2.48
CA THR A 37 -0.81 -19.31 -2.96
C THR A 37 0.31 -18.81 -3.88
N GLY A 38 0.04 -17.73 -4.63
CA GLY A 38 1.07 -17.04 -5.40
C GLY A 38 2.22 -16.47 -4.54
N GLY A 39 2.01 -16.28 -3.23
CA GLY A 39 3.05 -15.92 -2.27
C GLY A 39 3.99 -17.07 -1.96
N ARG A 40 3.44 -18.28 -1.78
CA ARG A 40 4.22 -19.51 -1.62
C ARG A 40 5.08 -19.79 -2.83
N ALA A 41 4.49 -19.75 -4.03
CA ALA A 41 5.23 -19.92 -5.28
C ALA A 41 6.35 -18.88 -5.43
N TYR A 42 6.11 -17.62 -5.03
CA TYR A 42 7.14 -16.58 -5.06
C TYR A 42 8.28 -16.85 -4.06
N PHE A 43 7.95 -17.27 -2.84
CA PHE A 43 8.93 -17.66 -1.83
C PHE A 43 9.80 -18.83 -2.31
N ASP A 44 9.17 -19.87 -2.85
CA ASP A 44 9.85 -21.06 -3.37
C ASP A 44 10.79 -20.70 -4.53
N ARG A 45 10.36 -19.82 -5.45
CA ARG A 45 11.27 -19.27 -6.48
C ARG A 45 12.47 -18.53 -5.89
N LYS A 46 12.29 -17.76 -4.81
CA LYS A 46 13.41 -17.08 -4.14
C LYS A 46 14.35 -18.06 -3.43
N LYS A 47 13.80 -19.13 -2.83
CA LYS A 47 14.58 -20.23 -2.28
C LYS A 47 15.39 -20.96 -3.35
N ALA A 48 14.77 -21.28 -4.48
CA ALA A 48 15.43 -21.91 -5.63
C ALA A 48 16.55 -21.03 -6.22
N ALA A 49 16.38 -19.71 -6.17
CA ALA A 49 17.41 -18.74 -6.55
C ALA A 49 18.54 -18.56 -5.49
N GLY A 50 18.68 -19.49 -4.53
CA GLY A 50 19.75 -19.50 -3.55
C GLY A 50 19.54 -18.61 -2.32
N LYS A 51 18.39 -17.94 -2.18
CA LYS A 51 18.15 -17.09 -1.00
C LYS A 51 17.94 -17.91 0.26
N THR A 52 18.42 -17.38 1.39
CA THR A 52 18.05 -17.90 2.70
C THR A 52 16.54 -17.74 2.92
N SER A 53 15.97 -18.55 3.81
CA SER A 53 14.54 -18.48 4.12
C SER A 53 14.13 -17.12 4.68
N MET A 54 15.02 -16.46 5.43
CA MET A 54 14.79 -15.10 5.94
C MET A 54 14.76 -14.06 4.82
N GLU A 55 15.65 -14.14 3.85
CA GLU A 55 15.67 -13.22 2.70
C GLU A 55 14.47 -13.43 1.78
N ALA A 56 14.09 -14.69 1.54
CA ALA A 56 12.89 -15.02 0.78
C ALA A 56 11.62 -14.49 1.48
N MET A 57 11.53 -14.68 2.81
CA MET A 57 10.45 -14.13 3.63
C MET A 57 10.42 -12.59 3.59
N ARG A 58 11.59 -11.93 3.71
CA ARG A 58 11.70 -10.47 3.60
C ARG A 58 11.24 -9.98 2.23
N ALA A 59 11.63 -10.67 1.16
CA ALA A 59 11.21 -10.35 -0.20
C ALA A 59 9.69 -10.51 -0.38
N LEU A 60 9.09 -11.54 0.22
CA LEU A 60 7.64 -11.74 0.20
C LEU A 60 6.92 -10.59 0.94
N LYS A 61 7.36 -10.24 2.16
CA LYS A 61 6.79 -9.13 2.92
C LYS A 61 6.93 -7.79 2.22
N ARG A 62 8.07 -7.53 1.56
CA ARG A 62 8.29 -6.34 0.73
C ARG A 62 7.25 -6.27 -0.38
N ARG A 63 7.05 -7.36 -1.13
CA ARG A 63 6.05 -7.44 -2.19
C ARG A 63 4.63 -7.18 -1.68
N LEU A 64 4.27 -7.75 -0.52
CA LEU A 64 2.96 -7.49 0.09
C LEU A 64 2.80 -6.02 0.51
N SER A 65 3.84 -5.43 1.08
CA SER A 65 3.85 -4.01 1.41
C SER A 65 3.63 -3.14 0.18
N ASP A 66 4.27 -3.47 -0.94
CA ASP A 66 4.14 -2.69 -2.18
C ASP A 66 2.72 -2.82 -2.76
N ILE A 67 2.09 -4.00 -2.66
CA ILE A 67 0.69 -4.21 -3.08
C ILE A 67 -0.27 -3.38 -2.22
N VAL A 68 -0.15 -3.49 -0.89
CA VAL A 68 -1.00 -2.74 0.05
C VAL A 68 -0.83 -1.25 -0.15
N TYR A 69 0.41 -0.78 -0.31
CA TYR A 69 0.68 0.63 -0.55
C TYR A 69 0.03 1.14 -1.84
N ARG A 70 0.14 0.38 -2.95
CA ARG A 70 -0.54 0.75 -4.21
C ARG A 70 -2.05 0.83 -4.03
N GLN A 71 -2.66 -0.17 -3.40
CA GLN A 71 -4.09 -0.16 -3.13
C GLN A 71 -4.51 1.05 -2.29
N MET A 72 -3.74 1.41 -1.25
CA MET A 72 -4.03 2.60 -0.43
C MET A 72 -3.95 3.90 -1.24
N ILE A 73 -3.02 3.99 -2.18
CA ILE A 73 -2.93 5.16 -3.07
C ILE A 73 -4.13 5.18 -4.03
N ASP A 74 -4.46 4.04 -4.65
CA ASP A 74 -5.61 3.92 -5.55
C ASP A 74 -6.90 4.31 -4.83
N ASP A 75 -7.13 3.79 -3.62
CA ASP A 75 -8.28 4.12 -2.77
C ASP A 75 -8.32 5.62 -2.43
N ALA A 76 -7.17 6.23 -2.10
CA ALA A 76 -7.08 7.66 -1.84
C ALA A 76 -7.41 8.49 -3.08
N THR A 77 -6.91 8.09 -4.26
CA THR A 77 -7.24 8.79 -5.52
C THR A 77 -8.72 8.69 -5.87
N MET A 78 -9.34 7.52 -5.66
CA MET A 78 -10.77 7.33 -5.86
C MET A 78 -11.61 8.16 -4.88
N ALA A 79 -11.19 8.25 -3.61
CA ALA A 79 -11.83 9.09 -2.62
C ALA A 79 -11.75 10.58 -3.00
N THR A 80 -10.63 11.05 -3.53
CA THR A 80 -10.50 12.43 -4.01
C THR A 80 -11.30 12.71 -5.29
N ALA A 81 -11.41 11.71 -6.18
CA ALA A 81 -12.18 11.83 -7.43
C ALA A 81 -13.70 11.83 -7.18
N THR A 82 -14.15 11.12 -6.14
CA THR A 82 -15.56 11.06 -5.74
C THR A 82 -15.93 12.26 -4.85
N GLY A 83 -15.56 13.48 -5.28
CA GLY A 83 -15.71 14.72 -4.49
C GLY A 83 -17.09 14.86 -3.79
N PRO A 84 -17.14 15.58 -2.65
CA PRO A 84 -18.35 15.67 -1.83
C PRO A 84 -19.50 16.23 -2.69
N GLY A 85 -20.61 15.48 -2.75
CA GLY A 85 -21.79 15.87 -3.50
C GLY A 85 -22.20 17.32 -3.24
N GLY A 86 -22.50 18.02 -4.34
CA GLY A 86 -22.54 19.47 -4.44
C GLY A 86 -23.44 20.23 -3.46
N GLN A 87 -22.98 21.42 -3.09
CA GLN A 87 -23.89 22.48 -2.67
C GLN A 87 -24.44 23.15 -3.92
N ARG A 88 -25.75 22.96 -4.14
CA ARG A 88 -26.52 23.76 -5.12
C ARG A 88 -26.59 25.17 -4.58
N GLU A 89 -25.94 26.11 -5.25
CA GLU A 89 -26.17 27.53 -5.03
C GLU A 89 -27.66 27.82 -5.31
N THR A 90 -28.44 28.01 -4.26
CA THR A 90 -29.77 28.62 -4.35
C THR A 90 -29.58 30.08 -4.75
N THR A 91 -29.67 30.35 -6.05
CA THR A 91 -29.94 31.70 -6.53
C THR A 91 -31.36 32.05 -6.11
N THR A 92 -31.51 32.74 -4.97
CA THR A 92 -32.72 33.52 -4.67
C THR A 92 -32.40 34.98 -5.00
N ASN A 93 -32.43 35.31 -6.28
CA ASN A 93 -32.64 36.70 -6.70
C ASN A 93 -34.15 36.89 -6.86
N ASN A 94 -34.79 37.49 -5.86
CA ASN A 94 -36.14 38.01 -6.07
C ASN A 94 -36.27 39.43 -5.53
N SER A 95 -36.56 40.31 -6.50
CA SER A 95 -37.24 41.61 -6.45
C SER A 95 -36.57 42.76 -5.73
#